data_AF-A0AAE3F4L0-F1
#
_entry.id   AF-A0AAE3F4L0-F1
#
_cell.length_a   1.000
_cell.length_b   1.000
_cell.length_c   1.000
_cell.angle_alpha   90.00
_cell.angle_beta   90.00
_cell.angle_gamma   90.00
#
_symmetry.space_group_name_H-M   'P 1'
#
loop_
_entity.id
_entity.type
_entity.pdbx_description
1 polymer ?
#
loop_
_entity_poly.entity_id
_entity_poly.type
_entity_poly.pdbx_seq_one_letter_code
_entity_poly.pdbx_strand_id
1 'polypeptide(L)'
;MATKVDKKNVIRQGITEAEIVYFQNLAGKTFLYVCGDEYFEVSFPIDHFLHLTGVETRLSAKDFYKNAKKSILTNNQFYFDARHVYANAKRKLPCLKRLPELTNEMVCVLKNMETMTITYKLSVTNLEFTGSVTRKPKRYTGKKD
;
A
#
# COMPACT_ATOMS: atom_id res chain seq x y z
N MET A 1 -2.73 -12.71 26.86
CA MET A 1 -1.91 -12.16 25.75
C MET A 1 -2.36 -12.81 24.44
N ALA A 2 -2.48 -12.06 23.34
CA ALA A 2 -2.84 -12.64 22.04
C ALA A 2 -1.71 -13.55 21.50
N THR A 3 -2.06 -14.74 21.04
CA THR A 3 -1.11 -15.71 20.50
C THR A 3 -0.55 -15.27 19.14
N LYS A 4 0.53 -15.92 18.69
CA LYS A 4 1.08 -15.70 17.33
C LYS A 4 0.04 -16.00 16.24
N VAL A 5 -0.83 -16.99 16.47
CA VAL A 5 -1.92 -17.36 15.56
C VAL A 5 -2.98 -16.26 15.52
N ASP A 6 -3.38 -15.72 16.67
CA ASP A 6 -4.37 -14.63 16.75
C ASP A 6 -3.89 -13.38 16.01
N LYS A 7 -2.62 -13.01 16.20
CA LYS A 7 -2.02 -11.88 15.49
C LYS A 7 -2.05 -12.08 13.97
N LYS A 8 -1.79 -13.30 13.50
CA LYS A 8 -1.80 -13.62 12.07
C LYS A 8 -3.23 -13.61 11.50
N ASN A 9 -4.20 -14.13 12.26
CA ASN A 9 -5.62 -14.06 11.92
C ASN A 9 -6.12 -12.61 11.74
N VAL A 10 -5.70 -11.70 12.63
CA VAL A 10 -6.05 -10.27 12.51
C VAL A 10 -5.54 -9.67 11.19
N ILE A 11 -4.32 -10.01 10.79
CA ILE A 11 -3.76 -9.54 9.51
C ILE A 11 -4.49 -10.17 8.33
N ARG A 12 -4.77 -11.47 8.38
CA ARG A 12 -5.55 -12.17 7.33
C ARG A 12 -6.91 -11.49 7.13
N GLN A 13 -7.63 -11.21 8.22
CA GLN A 13 -8.92 -10.54 8.18
C GLN A 13 -8.79 -9.11 7.62
N GLY A 14 -7.79 -8.35 8.09
CA GLY A 14 -7.53 -7.01 7.58
C GLY A 14 -7.16 -6.98 6.09
N ILE A 15 -6.47 -8.01 5.57
CA ILE A 15 -6.21 -8.16 4.13
C ILE A 15 -7.52 -8.35 3.37
N THR A 16 -8.40 -9.23 3.83
CA THR A 16 -9.70 -9.47 3.19
C THR A 16 -10.57 -8.21 3.19
N GLU A 17 -10.64 -7.48 4.31
CA GLU A 17 -11.38 -6.21 4.38
C GLU A 17 -10.79 -5.13 3.46
N ALA A 18 -9.45 -5.02 3.43
CA ALA A 18 -8.78 -4.07 2.56
C ALA A 18 -8.94 -4.42 1.07
N GLU A 19 -9.02 -5.72 0.75
CA GLU A 19 -9.29 -6.17 -0.61
C GLU A 19 -10.65 -5.70 -1.10
N ILE A 20 -11.71 -5.79 -0.28
CA ILE A 20 -13.05 -5.35 -0.65
C ILE A 20 -13.02 -3.87 -1.07
N VAL A 21 -12.40 -3.02 -0.24
CA VAL A 21 -12.27 -1.59 -0.53
C VAL A 21 -11.45 -1.35 -1.78
N TYR A 22 -10.32 -2.05 -1.93
CA TYR A 22 -9.44 -1.93 -3.08
C TYR A 22 -10.16 -2.34 -4.37
N PHE A 23 -10.87 -3.46 -4.37
CA PHE A 23 -11.61 -3.96 -5.52
C PHE A 23 -12.69 -2.98 -5.99
N GLN A 24 -13.50 -2.47 -5.06
CA GLN A 24 -14.62 -1.58 -5.38
C GLN A 24 -14.15 -0.22 -5.90
N ASN A 25 -13.11 0.34 -5.28
CA ASN A 25 -12.75 1.74 -5.48
C ASN A 25 -11.54 1.94 -6.39
N LEU A 26 -10.57 1.03 -6.40
CA LEU A 26 -9.24 1.30 -6.92
C LEU A 26 -8.78 0.32 -8.00
N ALA A 27 -9.07 -0.97 -7.85
CA ALA A 27 -8.49 -2.03 -8.65
C ALA A 27 -8.69 -1.82 -10.16
N GLY A 28 -7.58 -1.77 -10.90
CA GLY A 28 -7.59 -1.57 -12.35
C GLY A 28 -7.87 -0.14 -12.81
N LYS A 29 -8.04 0.82 -11.87
CA LYS A 29 -8.26 2.23 -12.20
C LYS A 29 -6.96 3.02 -12.19
N THR A 30 -6.94 4.08 -12.98
CA THR A 30 -5.92 5.12 -12.99
C THR A 30 -6.61 6.45 -12.74
N PHE A 31 -6.07 7.23 -11.82
CA PHE A 31 -6.57 8.56 -11.45
C PHE A 31 -5.59 9.62 -11.93
N LEU A 32 -6.09 10.61 -12.65
CA LEU A 32 -5.34 11.77 -13.11
C LEU A 32 -5.55 12.92 -12.12
N TYR A 33 -4.47 13.47 -11.59
CA TYR A 33 -4.47 14.66 -10.73
C TYR A 33 -3.89 15.81 -11.52
N VAL A 34 -4.66 16.89 -11.67
CA VAL A 34 -4.26 18.11 -12.36
C VAL A 34 -4.14 19.24 -11.32
N CYS A 35 -3.01 19.93 -11.29
CA CYS A 35 -2.68 20.97 -10.32
C CYS A 35 -2.05 22.15 -11.04
N GLY A 36 -2.87 23.15 -11.39
CA GLY A 36 -2.43 24.22 -12.29
C GLY A 36 -2.09 23.64 -13.67
N ASP A 37 -0.89 23.96 -14.16
CA ASP A 37 -0.38 23.48 -15.46
C ASP A 37 0.34 22.11 -15.38
N GLU A 38 0.40 21.50 -14.20
CA GLU A 38 1.08 20.22 -13.98
C GLU A 38 0.07 19.11 -13.72
N TYR A 39 0.43 17.87 -14.06
CA TYR A 39 -0.38 16.70 -13.76
C TYR A 39 0.47 15.47 -13.41
N PHE A 40 -0.18 14.49 -12.79
CA PHE A 40 0.39 13.15 -12.61
C PHE A 40 -0.71 12.10 -12.53
N GLU A 41 -0.34 10.86 -12.80
CA GLU A 41 -1.25 9.72 -12.73
C GLU A 41 -0.90 8.79 -11.58
N VAL A 42 -1.92 8.24 -10.94
CA VAL A 42 -1.81 7.19 -9.95
C VAL A 42 -2.63 5.99 -10.39
N SER A 43 -1.94 4.90 -10.71
CA SER A 43 -2.58 3.64 -11.10
C SER A 43 -2.63 2.65 -9.94
N PHE A 44 -3.71 1.88 -9.88
CA PHE A 44 -3.91 0.82 -8.90
C PHE A 44 -4.07 -0.57 -9.57
N PRO A 45 -2.99 -1.15 -10.14
CA PRO A 45 -3.00 -2.51 -10.68
C PRO A 45 -3.39 -3.56 -9.62
N ILE A 46 -4.01 -4.65 -10.06
CA ILE A 46 -4.42 -5.74 -9.14
C ILE A 46 -3.23 -6.43 -8.47
N ASP A 47 -2.09 -6.53 -9.16
CA ASP A 47 -0.87 -7.17 -8.66
C ASP A 47 -0.04 -6.26 -7.75
N HIS A 48 -0.39 -4.97 -7.63
CA HIS A 48 0.21 -4.09 -6.63
C HIS A 48 -0.43 -4.26 -5.24
N PHE A 49 -1.60 -4.90 -5.14
CA PHE A 49 -2.31 -5.10 -3.88
C PHE A 49 -1.44 -5.79 -2.82
N LEU A 50 -0.73 -6.86 -3.19
CA LEU A 50 0.18 -7.59 -2.28
C LEU A 50 1.16 -6.62 -1.59
N HIS A 51 1.83 -5.77 -2.36
CA HIS A 51 2.80 -4.83 -1.81
C HIS A 51 2.16 -3.85 -0.81
N LEU A 52 0.95 -3.39 -1.08
CA LEU A 52 0.22 -2.47 -0.22
C LEU A 52 -0.15 -3.09 1.14
N THR A 53 -0.37 -4.41 1.21
CA THR A 53 -0.67 -5.09 2.48
C THR A 53 0.52 -5.17 3.45
N GLY A 54 1.75 -5.18 2.93
CA GLY A 54 2.98 -5.25 3.75
C GLY A 54 3.33 -6.64 4.29
N VAL A 55 2.68 -7.70 3.81
CA VAL A 55 3.06 -9.10 4.09
C VAL A 55 3.92 -9.67 2.96
N GLU A 56 4.61 -10.79 3.22
CA GLU A 56 5.27 -11.58 2.19
C GLU A 56 4.53 -12.89 1.92
N THR A 57 4.65 -13.43 0.72
CA THR A 57 4.00 -14.69 0.31
C THR A 57 4.88 -15.47 -0.69
N ARG A 58 4.55 -16.75 -0.87
CA ARG A 58 5.08 -17.55 -2.00
C ARG A 58 4.14 -17.56 -3.21
N LEU A 59 2.94 -17.01 -3.06
CA LEU A 59 1.99 -16.85 -4.16
C LEU A 59 2.48 -15.77 -5.11
N SER A 60 2.08 -15.86 -6.38
CA SER A 60 2.18 -14.70 -7.25
C SER A 60 1.30 -13.56 -6.70
N ALA A 61 1.64 -12.30 -7.00
CA ALA A 61 0.83 -11.18 -6.53
C ALA A 61 -0.61 -11.23 -7.05
N LYS A 62 -0.82 -11.77 -8.27
CA LYS A 62 -2.15 -11.99 -8.85
C LYS A 62 -2.93 -13.08 -8.10
N ASP A 63 -2.29 -14.18 -7.74
CA ASP A 63 -2.95 -15.26 -6.98
C ASP A 63 -3.24 -14.84 -5.54
N PHE A 64 -2.33 -14.08 -4.93
CA PHE A 64 -2.57 -13.47 -3.62
C PHE A 64 -3.81 -12.58 -3.64
N TYR A 65 -3.90 -11.67 -4.63
CA TYR A 65 -5.08 -10.82 -4.83
C TYR A 65 -6.35 -11.65 -5.05
N LYS A 66 -6.32 -12.64 -5.95
CA LYS A 66 -7.46 -13.53 -6.24
C LYS A 66 -7.93 -14.29 -4.99
N ASN A 67 -7.01 -14.78 -4.15
CA ASN A 67 -7.34 -15.51 -2.93
C ASN A 67 -7.89 -14.58 -1.85
N ALA A 68 -7.35 -13.37 -1.71
CA ALA A 68 -7.90 -12.34 -0.83
C ALA A 68 -9.32 -11.97 -1.25
N LYS A 69 -9.55 -11.75 -2.56
CA LYS A 69 -10.85 -11.42 -3.15
C LYS A 69 -11.92 -12.47 -2.92
N LYS A 70 -11.53 -13.74 -3.05
CA LYS A 70 -12.42 -14.88 -2.77
C LYS A 70 -12.58 -15.17 -1.28
N SER A 71 -11.92 -14.41 -0.40
CA SER A 71 -11.88 -14.66 1.05
C SER A 71 -11.36 -16.06 1.43
N ILE A 72 -10.50 -16.66 0.59
CA ILE A 72 -9.91 -17.99 0.80
C ILE A 72 -8.42 -17.93 1.17
N LEU A 73 -7.84 -16.73 1.31
CA LEU A 73 -6.47 -16.57 1.76
C LEU A 73 -6.32 -17.10 3.20
N THR A 74 -5.46 -18.10 3.38
CA THR A 74 -5.20 -18.73 4.68
C THR A 74 -3.96 -18.15 5.36
N ASN A 75 -3.84 -18.38 6.67
CA ASN A 75 -2.67 -17.97 7.43
C ASN A 75 -1.35 -18.57 6.92
N ASN A 76 -1.35 -19.72 6.27
CA ASN A 76 -0.10 -20.35 5.80
C ASN A 76 0.39 -19.77 4.47
N GLN A 77 -0.46 -19.00 3.78
CA GLN A 77 -0.16 -18.41 2.49
C GLN A 77 0.52 -17.04 2.58
N PHE A 78 0.80 -16.53 3.76
CA PHE A 78 1.65 -15.35 3.95
C PHE A 78 2.50 -15.47 5.21
N TYR A 79 3.56 -14.69 5.30
CA TYR A 79 4.49 -14.70 6.41
C TYR A 79 5.13 -13.33 6.64
N PHE A 80 5.90 -13.24 7.71
CA PHE A 80 6.64 -12.05 8.11
C PHE A 80 8.11 -12.41 8.22
N ASP A 81 8.97 -11.49 7.81
CA ASP A 81 10.42 -11.60 7.90
C ASP A 81 11.05 -10.24 8.27
N ALA A 82 12.38 -10.13 8.20
CA ALA A 82 13.09 -8.89 8.54
C ALA A 82 12.71 -7.69 7.64
N ARG A 83 12.21 -7.93 6.43
CA ARG A 83 11.77 -6.89 5.49
C ARG A 83 10.26 -6.64 5.59
N HIS A 84 9.49 -7.66 5.96
CA HIS A 84 8.05 -7.66 6.08
C HIS A 84 7.64 -7.89 7.54
N VAL A 85 7.94 -6.92 8.40
CA VAL A 85 7.66 -7.02 9.83
C VAL A 85 6.16 -6.87 10.09
N TYR A 86 5.61 -7.68 11.01
CA TYR A 86 4.20 -7.65 11.41
C TYR A 86 3.66 -6.24 11.70
N ALA A 87 4.45 -5.40 12.38
CA ALA A 87 4.08 -4.04 12.72
C ALA A 87 3.76 -3.18 11.48
N ASN A 88 4.47 -3.40 10.36
CA ASN A 88 4.24 -2.68 9.12
C ASN A 88 2.91 -3.09 8.50
N ALA A 89 2.61 -4.39 8.40
CA ALA A 89 1.33 -4.87 7.89
C ALA A 89 0.15 -4.34 8.75
N LYS A 90 0.30 -4.39 10.08
CA LYS A 90 -0.70 -3.86 11.02
C LYS A 90 -0.97 -2.36 10.81
N ARG A 91 0.06 -1.57 10.47
CA ARG A 91 -0.07 -0.13 10.18
C ARG A 91 -0.61 0.14 8.78
N LYS A 92 -0.19 -0.63 7.77
CA LYS A 92 -0.56 -0.39 6.36
C LYS A 92 -2.02 -0.75 6.06
N LEU A 93 -2.55 -1.83 6.63
CA LEU A 93 -3.90 -2.31 6.29
C LEU A 93 -5.02 -1.30 6.59
N PRO A 94 -5.03 -0.60 7.74
CA PRO A 94 -5.99 0.50 7.96
C PRO A 94 -5.82 1.63 6.94
N CYS A 95 -4.59 2.04 6.62
CA CYS A 95 -4.33 3.08 5.63
C CYS A 95 -4.75 2.67 4.21
N LEU A 96 -4.60 1.39 3.84
CA LEU A 96 -5.03 0.86 2.55
C LEU A 96 -6.56 1.02 2.35
N LYS A 97 -7.34 0.84 3.43
CA LYS A 97 -8.79 1.07 3.41
C LYS A 97 -9.18 2.54 3.25
N ARG A 98 -8.27 3.46 3.56
CA ARG A 98 -8.48 4.92 3.43
C ARG A 98 -8.00 5.50 2.10
N LEU A 99 -7.29 4.72 1.28
CA LEU A 99 -6.81 5.20 -0.02
C LEU A 99 -7.89 5.81 -0.93
N PRO A 100 -9.15 5.34 -0.95
CA PRO A 100 -10.21 5.99 -1.74
C PRO A 100 -10.49 7.45 -1.34
N GLU A 101 -10.24 7.84 -0.08
CA GLU A 101 -10.37 9.24 0.36
C GLU A 101 -9.41 10.16 -0.42
N LEU A 102 -8.30 9.61 -0.92
CA LEU A 102 -7.33 10.40 -1.70
C LEU A 102 -7.67 10.49 -3.18
N THR A 103 -8.56 9.62 -3.68
CA THR A 103 -8.89 9.53 -5.12
C THR A 103 -10.28 10.02 -5.47
N ASN A 104 -11.22 9.97 -4.53
CA ASN A 104 -12.64 10.19 -4.78
C ASN A 104 -13.19 11.48 -4.12
N GLU A 105 -12.35 12.19 -3.35
CA GLU A 105 -12.72 13.41 -2.63
C GLU A 105 -11.84 14.59 -3.05
N MET A 106 -12.15 15.79 -2.54
CA MET A 106 -11.29 16.95 -2.71
C MET A 106 -10.00 16.76 -1.91
N VAL A 107 -8.87 16.96 -2.57
CA VAL A 107 -7.55 16.75 -1.99
C VAL A 107 -6.58 17.86 -2.37
N CYS A 108 -5.58 18.07 -1.51
CA CYS A 108 -4.43 18.90 -1.77
C CYS A 108 -3.26 18.04 -2.28
N VAL A 109 -2.55 18.55 -3.28
CA VAL A 109 -1.30 17.96 -3.74
C VAL A 109 -0.13 18.74 -3.17
N LEU A 110 0.75 18.04 -2.47
CA LEU A 110 1.95 18.58 -1.86
C LEU A 110 3.18 18.08 -2.63
N LYS A 111 4.10 18.98 -2.96
CA LYS A 111 5.36 18.66 -3.64
C LYS A 111 6.53 18.85 -2.69
N ASN A 112 7.50 17.94 -2.76
CA ASN A 112 8.70 17.95 -1.91
C ASN A 112 8.39 18.09 -0.41
N MET A 113 7.46 17.28 0.10
CA MET A 113 7.15 17.25 1.53
C MET A 113 8.33 16.65 2.30
N GLU A 114 8.92 17.42 3.20
CA GLU A 114 10.09 17.01 3.98
C GLU A 114 9.70 16.48 5.35
N THR A 115 10.33 15.37 5.72
CA THR A 115 10.33 14.84 7.09
C THR A 115 11.77 14.78 7.58
N MET A 116 11.98 14.54 8.87
CA MET A 116 13.34 14.42 9.45
C MET A 116 14.24 13.41 8.72
N THR A 117 13.66 12.42 8.04
CA THR A 117 14.41 11.31 7.43
C THR A 117 14.29 11.23 5.91
N ILE A 118 13.21 11.73 5.33
CA ILE A 118 12.85 11.48 3.92
C ILE A 118 12.14 12.71 3.33
N THR A 119 12.54 13.08 2.12
CA THR A 119 11.76 13.98 1.25
C THR A 119 10.86 13.17 0.33
N TYR A 120 9.55 13.35 0.47
CA TYR A 120 8.54 12.79 -0.41
C TYR A 120 8.33 13.71 -1.60
N LYS A 121 8.59 13.23 -2.80
CA LYS A 121 8.53 14.07 -4.00
C LYS A 121 7.11 14.52 -4.32
N LEU A 122 6.14 13.68 -3.99
CA LEU A 122 4.73 13.95 -4.22
C LEU A 122 3.90 13.35 -3.08
N SER A 123 2.95 14.11 -2.57
CA SER A 123 1.94 13.63 -1.62
C SER A 123 0.56 14.15 -1.99
N VAL A 124 -0.46 13.39 -1.65
CA VAL A 124 -1.88 13.76 -1.78
C VAL A 124 -2.50 13.67 -0.39
N THR A 125 -3.27 14.68 0.00
CA THR A 125 -3.89 14.73 1.33
C THR A 125 -5.29 15.34 1.32
N ASN A 126 -6.18 14.81 2.17
CA ASN A 126 -7.45 15.43 2.55
C ASN A 126 -7.36 16.11 3.94
N LEU A 127 -6.16 16.51 4.37
CA LEU A 127 -5.81 17.04 5.70
C LEU A 127 -5.85 16.04 6.86
N GLU A 128 -6.68 14.99 6.79
CA GLU A 128 -6.75 13.94 7.81
C GLU A 128 -5.86 12.73 7.49
N PHE A 129 -5.66 12.46 6.21
CA PHE A 129 -4.88 11.37 5.67
C PHE A 129 -3.97 11.89 4.57
N THR A 130 -2.74 11.37 4.54
CA THR A 130 -1.73 11.75 3.55
C THR A 130 -1.12 10.50 2.95
N GLY A 131 -1.19 10.37 1.63
CA GLY A 131 -0.50 9.35 0.85
C GLY A 131 0.70 9.98 0.15
N SER A 132 1.90 9.47 0.41
CA SER A 132 3.15 10.04 -0.11
C SER A 132 3.96 9.03 -0.90
N VAL A 133 4.57 9.48 -1.99
CA VAL A 133 5.42 8.67 -2.87
C VAL A 133 6.87 9.12 -2.75
N THR A 134 7.77 8.15 -2.58
CA THR A 134 9.22 8.37 -2.62
C THR A 134 9.79 7.72 -3.86
N ARG A 135 10.81 8.35 -4.46
CA ARG A 135 11.69 7.62 -5.37
C ARG A 135 12.59 6.73 -4.52
N LYS A 136 12.65 5.44 -4.84
CA LYS A 136 13.75 4.61 -4.33
C LYS A 136 15.07 5.27 -4.77
N PRO A 137 16.00 5.57 -3.86
CA PRO A 137 17.31 6.03 -4.27
C PRO A 137 17.94 4.96 -5.18
N LYS A 138 18.56 5.37 -6.29
CA LYS A 138 19.39 4.45 -7.09
C LYS A 138 20.43 3.87 -6.14
N ARG A 139 20.51 2.53 -6.04
CA ARG A 139 21.60 1.87 -5.30
C ARG A 139 22.90 2.34 -5.95
N TYR A 140 23.76 2.99 -5.19
CA TYR A 140 25.12 3.28 -5.61
C TYR A 140 25.83 1.92 -5.73
N THR A 141 25.97 1.41 -6.96
CA THR A 141 26.86 0.28 -7.23
C THR A 141 28.26 0.87 -7.26
N GLY A 142 28.94 0.87 -6.11
CA GLY A 142 30.32 1.33 -6.00
C GLY A 142 31.22 0.48 -6.91
N LYS A 143 31.40 0.90 -8.15
CA LYS A 143 32.64 0.69 -8.87
C LYS A 143 33.51 1.90 -8.55
N LYS A 144 34.53 1.67 -7.74
CA LYS A 144 35.71 2.52 -7.72
C LYS A 144 36.49 2.19 -8.98
N ASP A 145 36.69 3.19 -9.83
CA ASP A 145 37.84 3.20 -10.73
C ASP A 145 39.09 3.56 -9.90
#